data_AF-A0A1N7HAE3-F1
#
_entry.id   AF-A0A1N7HAE3-F1
#
_cell.length_a   1.000
_cell.length_b   1.000
_cell.length_c   1.000
_cell.angle_alpha   90.00
_cell.angle_beta   90.00
_cell.angle_gamma   90.00
#
_symmetry.space_group_name_H-M   'P 1'
#
loop_
_entity.id
_entity.type
_entity.pdbx_description
1 polymer ?
#
loop_
_entity_poly.entity_id
_entity_poly.type
_entity_poly.pdbx_seq_one_letter_code
_entity_poly.pdbx_strand_id
1 'polypeptide(L)' 'MKAIVVTDQAAGTAGRTPAERPDPEAARNDVLVAVHASEFTSG' A
#
# COMPACT_ATOMS: atom_id res chain seq x y z
N MET A 1 3.25 -6.82 7.53
CA MET A 1 2.45 -5.58 7.42
C MET A 1 1.19 -5.79 6.60
N LYS A 2 0.09 -5.13 6.97
CA LYS A 2 -1.14 -5.07 6.16
C LYS A 2 -1.00 -4.01 5.06
N ALA A 3 -1.48 -4.31 3.86
CA ALA A 3 -1.47 -3.41 2.72
C ALA A 3 -2.73 -3.55 1.87
N ILE A 4 -3.01 -2.54 1.05
CA ILE A 4 -3.98 -2.62 -0.05
C ILE A 4 -3.18 -2.74 -1.34
N VAL A 5 -3.40 -3.80 -2.12
CA VAL A 5 -2.69 -4.09 -3.37
C VAL A 5 -3.66 -4.04 -4.54
N VAL A 6 -3.24 -3.45 -5.66
CA VAL A 6 -3.98 -3.51 -6.93
C VAL A 6 -3.62 -4.82 -7.62
N THR A 7 -4.64 -5.63 -7.89
CA THR A 7 -4.50 -6.95 -8.55
C THR A 7 -4.98 -6.93 -10.00
N ASP A 8 -5.93 -6.05 -10.30
CA ASP A 8 -6.41 -5.75 -11.65
C ASP A 8 -6.57 -4.23 -11.78
N GLN A 9 -5.80 -3.62 -12.67
CA GLN A 9 -5.87 -2.18 -12.91
C GLN A 9 -7.15 -1.76 -13.63
N ALA A 10 -7.70 -2.60 -14.53
CA ALA A 10 -8.89 -2.28 -15.31
C ALA A 10 -10.18 -2.32 -14.47
N ALA A 11 -10.17 -3.10 -13.38
CA ALA A 11 -11.29 -3.19 -12.44
C ALA A 11 -11.47 -1.94 -11.54
N GLY A 12 -10.58 -0.94 -11.63
CA GLY A 12 -10.66 0.27 -10.82
C GLY A 12 -10.60 -0.03 -9.32
N THR A 13 -11.51 0.54 -8.53
CA THR A 13 -11.56 0.32 -7.08
C THR A 13 -11.81 -1.14 -6.71
N ALA A 14 -12.54 -1.90 -7.54
CA ALA A 14 -12.80 -3.32 -7.30
C ALA A 14 -11.53 -4.18 -7.42
N GLY A 15 -10.49 -3.69 -8.11
CA GLY A 15 -9.19 -4.36 -8.21
C GLY A 15 -8.31 -4.22 -6.97
N ARG A 16 -8.72 -3.42 -5.97
CA ARG A 16 -7.97 -3.18 -4.72
C ARG A 16 -8.33 -4.23 -3.68
N THR A 17 -7.32 -4.97 -3.21
CA THR A 17 -7.53 -6.10 -2.28
C THR A 17 -6.64 -5.94 -1.04
N PRO A 18 -7.18 -6.17 0.19
CA PRO A 18 -6.37 -6.29 1.39
C PRO A 18 -5.43 -7.49 1.31
N ALA A 19 -4.16 -7.30 1.67
CA ALA A 19 -3.16 -8.36 1.65
C ALA A 19 -2.17 -8.23 2.82
N GLU A 20 -1.67 -9.36 3.29
CA GLU A 20 -0.51 -9.43 4.17
C GLU A 20 0.77 -9.40 3.32
N ARG A 21 1.76 -8.61 3.77
CA ARG A 21 3.07 -8.44 3.12
C ARG A 21 4.18 -8.58 4.15
N PRO A 22 5.40 -8.98 3.76
CA PRO A 22 6.57 -8.84 4.63
C PRO A 22 6.73 -7.39 5.05
N ASP A 23 7.21 -7.14 6.27
CA ASP A 23 7.58 -5.79 6.68
C ASP A 23 8.73 -5.26 5.80
N PRO A 24 8.77 -3.95 5.52
CA PRO A 24 9.71 -3.42 4.54
C PRO A 24 11.08 -3.22 5.19
N GLU A 25 12.12 -3.37 4.40
CA GLU A 25 13.50 -3.13 4.82
C GLU A 25 13.93 -1.76 4.32
N ALA A 26 14.41 -0.91 5.23
CA ALA A 26 14.93 0.41 4.89
C ALA A 26 16.41 0.29 4.48
N ALA A 27 16.77 0.82 3.32
CA ALA A 27 18.18 0.99 2.95
C ALA A 27 18.80 2.19 3.70
N ARG A 28 20.09 2.46 3.46
CA ARG A 28 20.89 3.43 4.24
C ARG A 28 20.25 4.83 4.37
N ASN A 29 19.56 5.30 3.34
CA ASN A 29 18.99 6.65 3.31
C ASN A 29 17.46 6.63 3.28
N ASP A 30 16.84 5.48 3.55
CA ASP A 30 15.39 5.36 3.61
C ASP A 30 14.88 5.63 5.02
N VAL A 31 13.61 6.02 5.11
CA VAL A 31 12.90 6.14 6.37
C VAL A 31 11.76 5.13 6.37
N LEU A 32 11.73 4.29 7.40
CA LEU A 32 10.59 3.43 7.68
C LEU A 32 9.51 4.23 8.42
N VAL A 33 8.33 4.35 7.82
CA VAL A 33 7.20 5.12 8.37
C VAL A 33 6.09 4.18 8.82
N ALA A 34 5.66 4.33 10.07
CA ALA A 34 4.41 3.74 10.53
C ALA A 34 3.24 4.63 10.10
N VAL A 35 2.41 4.12 9.18
CA VAL A 35 1.28 4.88 8.65
C VAL A 35 0.14 4.87 9.66
N HIS A 36 -0.25 6.05 10.16
CA HIS A 36 -1.41 6.23 11.03
C HIS A 36 -2.67 6.67 10.27
N ALA A 37 -2.49 7.38 9.16
CA ALA A 37 -3.57 7.84 8.29
C ALA A 37 -3.08 7.92 6.84
N SER A 38 -3.97 7.58 5.91
CA SER A 38 -3.76 7.68 4.46
C SER A 38 -5.11 7.90 3.79
N GLU A 39 -5.15 8.64 2.69
CA GLU A 39 -6.39 8.98 1.97
C GLU A 39 -6.23 8.73 0.47
N PHE A 40 -7.35 8.54 -0.23
CA PHE A 40 -7.39 8.49 -1.69
C PHE A 40 -7.67 9.88 -2.27
N THR A 41 -6.90 10.29 -3.28
CA THR A 41 -7.17 11.52 -4.03
C THR A 41 -8.16 11.25 -5.16
N SER A 42 -8.89 12.29 -5.60
CA SER A 42 -10.03 12.14 -6.53
C SER A 42 -9.67 11.79 -7.98
N GLY A 43 -8.40 11.91 -8.38
CA GLY A 43 -7.98 11.67 -9.76
C GLY A 43 -8.44 12.74 -10.75
#